data_AF-A0A1S4LSB4-F1
#
_entry.id   AF-A0A1S4LSB4-F1
#
_cell.length_a   1.000
_cell.length_b   1.000
_cell.length_c   1.000
_cell.angle_alpha   90.00
_cell.angle_beta   90.00
_cell.angle_gamma   90.00
#
_symmetry.space_group_name_H-M   'P 1'
#
loop_
_entity.id
_entity.type
_entity.pdbx_description
1 polymer ?
#
loop_
_entity_poly.entity_id
_entity_poly.type
_entity_poly.pdbx_seq_one_letter_code
_entity_poly.pdbx_strand_id
1 'polypeptide(L)'
;TMRGRTWSDETIQKALNVRLACGTRGYDVLEELCTPLPSERTLQRRLIDVKFLPGILHEVLQPLALKIESMTEVERHACLVI
;
A
#
# COMPACT_ATOMS: atom_id res chain seq x y z
N THR A 1 -2.93 30.22 8.02
CA THR A 1 -2.43 28.96 7.44
C THR A 1 -3.23 27.82 8.04
N MET A 2 -4.15 27.24 7.26
CA MET A 2 -4.98 26.11 7.71
C MET A 2 -4.06 24.91 7.95
N ARG A 3 -3.86 24.50 9.21
CA ARG A 3 -3.09 23.30 9.52
C ARG A 3 -3.88 22.11 9.01
N GLY A 4 -3.36 21.44 7.97
CA GLY A 4 -3.95 20.19 7.49
C GLY A 4 -4.04 19.18 8.65
N ARG A 5 -5.18 18.48 8.75
CA ARG A 5 -5.36 17.39 9.71
C ARG A 5 -4.35 16.30 9.40
N THR A 6 -3.63 15.82 10.40
CA THR A 6 -2.75 14.65 10.25
C THR A 6 -3.63 13.41 10.12
N TRP A 7 -3.43 12.66 9.04
CA TRP A 7 -4.09 11.37 8.85
C TRP A 7 -3.44 10.30 9.73
N SER A 8 -4.27 9.47 10.37
CA SER A 8 -3.79 8.30 11.08
C SER A 8 -3.26 7.25 10.10
N ASP A 9 -2.36 6.40 10.56
CA ASP A 9 -1.78 5.34 9.73
C ASP A 9 -2.85 4.35 9.25
N GLU A 10 -3.87 4.10 10.06
CA GLU A 10 -5.06 3.32 9.69
C GLU A 10 -5.81 3.92 8.50
N THR A 11 -6.00 5.25 8.48
CA THR A 11 -6.65 5.92 7.35
C THR A 11 -5.78 5.89 6.11
N ILE A 12 -4.47 6.09 6.25
CA ILE A 12 -3.52 5.98 5.14
C ILE A 12 -3.53 4.56 4.57
N GLN A 13 -3.51 3.52 5.40
CA GLN A 13 -3.53 2.14 4.95
C GLN A 13 -4.83 1.79 4.21
N LYS A 14 -5.99 2.21 4.74
CA LYS A 14 -7.28 2.05 4.05
C LYS A 14 -7.29 2.76 2.70
N ALA A 15 -6.81 4.00 2.66
CA ALA A 15 -6.72 4.78 1.43
C ALA A 15 -5.79 4.15 0.40
N LEU A 16 -4.63 3.62 0.81
CA LEU A 16 -3.71 2.87 -0.05
C LEU A 16 -4.37 1.61 -0.63
N ASN A 17 -5.16 0.88 0.17
CA ASN A 17 -5.89 -0.30 -0.31
C ASN A 17 -6.93 0.07 -1.37
N VAL A 18 -7.70 1.15 -1.15
CA VAL A 18 -8.66 1.66 -2.14
C VAL A 18 -7.93 2.07 -3.41
N ARG A 19 -6.85 2.84 -3.27
CA ARG A 19 -6.00 3.31 -4.36
C ARG A 19 -5.40 2.17 -5.19
N LEU A 20 -5.06 1.06 -4.55
CA LEU A 20 -4.60 -0.17 -5.20
C LEU A 20 -5.72 -0.87 -5.95
N ALA A 21 -6.93 -0.94 -5.37
CA ALA A 21 -8.08 -1.62 -5.96
C ALA A 21 -8.64 -0.92 -7.21
N CYS A 22 -8.70 0.42 -7.22
CA CYS A 22 -9.33 1.18 -8.31
C CYS A 22 -8.34 1.96 -9.19
N GLY A 23 -7.04 1.97 -8.88
CA GLY A 23 -6.03 2.75 -9.59
C GLY A 23 -6.16 4.26 -9.35
N THR A 24 -5.36 5.08 -10.06
CA THR A 24 -5.22 6.51 -9.74
C THR A 24 -6.51 7.26 -10.03
N ARG A 25 -7.02 7.08 -11.25
CA ARG A 25 -8.20 7.80 -11.72
C ARG A 25 -9.45 7.40 -10.93
N GLY A 26 -9.55 6.13 -10.56
CA GLY A 26 -10.63 5.65 -9.70
C GLY A 26 -10.56 6.24 -8.30
N TYR A 27 -9.34 6.43 -7.77
CA TYR A 27 -9.14 7.06 -6.47
C TYR A 27 -9.49 8.54 -6.48
N ASP A 28 -9.08 9.29 -7.52
CA ASP A 28 -9.39 10.71 -7.67
C ASP A 28 -10.91 10.94 -7.71
N VAL A 29 -11.65 10.11 -8.47
CA VAL A 29 -13.12 10.17 -8.52
C VAL A 29 -13.73 9.87 -7.14
N LEU A 30 -13.18 8.92 -6.38
CA LEU A 30 -13.65 8.63 -5.03
C LEU A 30 -13.33 9.77 -4.04
N GLU A 31 -12.17 10.41 -4.16
CA GLU A 31 -11.80 11.58 -3.35
C GLU A 31 -12.79 12.74 -3.59
N GLU A 32 -13.21 12.97 -4.83
CA GLU A 32 -14.20 13.99 -5.19
C GLU A 32 -15.61 13.66 -4.66
N LEU A 33 -16.01 12.38 -4.69
CA LEU A 33 -17.35 11.94 -4.30
C LEU A 33 -17.50 11.66 -2.80
N CYS A 34 -16.41 11.31 -2.10
CA CYS A 34 -16.42 10.88 -0.71
C CYS A 34 -15.45 11.73 0.13
N THR A 35 -15.99 12.69 0.87
CA THR A 35 -15.22 13.39 1.92
C THR A 35 -15.22 12.61 3.24
N PRO A 36 -14.13 12.51 4.01
CA PRO A 36 -12.76 12.98 3.74
C PRO A 36 -11.78 11.81 3.49
N LEU A 37 -11.10 11.83 2.34
CA LEU A 37 -9.96 10.96 2.00
C LEU A 37 -8.65 11.77 1.90
N PRO A 38 -7.49 11.17 2.18
CA PRO A 38 -6.20 11.79 1.93
C PRO A 38 -5.94 11.92 0.43
N SER A 39 -5.36 13.04 0.01
CA SER A 39 -4.99 13.21 -1.40
C SER A 39 -3.93 12.23 -1.85
N GLU A 40 -3.89 11.94 -3.16
CA GLU A 40 -2.87 11.09 -3.78
C GLU A 40 -1.44 11.52 -3.39
N ARG A 41 -1.18 12.83 -3.38
CA ARG A 41 0.12 13.39 -2.95
C ARG A 41 0.46 13.03 -1.50
N THR A 42 -0.53 12.94 -0.63
CA THR A 42 -0.35 12.55 0.77
C THR A 42 0.03 11.07 0.86
N LEU A 43 -0.62 10.20 0.08
CA LEU A 43 -0.28 8.78 0.01
C LEU A 43 1.14 8.55 -0.51
N GLN A 44 1.52 9.23 -1.60
CA GLN A 44 2.87 9.15 -2.16
C GLN A 44 3.95 9.59 -1.17
N ARG A 45 3.69 10.67 -0.41
CA ARG A 45 4.61 11.13 0.64
C ARG A 45 4.76 10.13 1.78
N ARG A 46 3.73 9.34 2.09
CA ARG A 46 3.85 8.26 3.09
C ARG A 46 4.65 7.07 2.59
N LEU A 47 4.60 6.82 1.28
CA LEU A 47 5.36 5.73 0.64
C LEU A 47 6.83 6.09 0.37
N ILE A 48 7.20 7.38 0.32
CA ILE A 48 8.57 7.79 -0.01
C ILE A 48 9.61 7.28 0.99
N ASP A 49 9.20 7.05 2.23
CA ASP A 49 10.06 6.54 3.29
C ASP A 49 10.30 5.03 3.14
N VAL A 50 9.50 4.32 2.34
CA VAL A 50 9.70 2.91 1.99
C VAL A 50 10.72 2.80 0.87
N LYS A 51 11.90 2.27 1.19
CA LYS A 51 13.03 2.18 0.26
C LYS A 51 13.26 0.75 -0.20
N PHE A 52 13.21 0.53 -1.52
CA PHE A 52 13.61 -0.72 -2.12
C PHE A 52 15.07 -0.64 -2.55
N LEU A 53 15.96 -1.10 -1.69
CA LEU A 53 17.39 -1.11 -1.98
C LEU A 53 17.74 -2.23 -2.97
N PRO A 54 18.78 -2.05 -3.81
CA PRO A 54 19.26 -3.11 -4.70
C PRO A 54 19.62 -4.39 -3.94
N GLY A 55 19.39 -5.53 -4.58
CA GLY A 55 19.64 -6.85 -3.98
C GLY A 55 18.36 -7.51 -3.47
N ILE A 56 18.48 -8.30 -2.40
CA ILE A 56 17.35 -9.06 -1.85
C ILE A 56 16.48 -8.14 -1.00
N LEU A 57 15.19 -8.08 -1.32
CA LEU A 57 14.17 -7.29 -0.62
C LEU A 57 13.73 -7.96 0.70
N HIS A 58 14.63 -8.02 1.68
CA HIS A 58 14.39 -8.69 2.98
C HIS A 58 13.15 -8.15 3.72
N GLU A 59 12.89 -6.85 3.62
CA GLU A 59 11.73 -6.20 4.25
C GLU A 59 10.39 -6.70 3.69
N VAL A 60 10.36 -7.17 2.44
CA VAL A 60 9.17 -7.74 1.80
C VAL A 60 9.00 -9.22 2.14
N LEU A 61 10.10 -9.94 2.40
CA LEU A 61 10.05 -11.36 2.74
C LEU A 61 9.35 -11.62 4.08
N GLN A 62 9.50 -10.73 5.06
CA GLN A 62 8.83 -10.84 6.37
C GLN A 62 7.29 -10.86 6.25
N PRO A 63 6.63 -9.86 5.64
CA PRO A 63 5.19 -9.90 5.44
C PRO A 63 4.74 -11.03 4.50
N LEU A 64 5.56 -11.43 3.53
CA LEU A 64 5.27 -12.60 2.70
C LEU A 64 5.27 -13.91 3.51
N ALA A 65 6.13 -14.04 4.53
CA ALA A 65 6.12 -15.22 5.41
C ALA A 65 4.78 -15.39 6.13
N LEU A 66 4.19 -14.29 6.63
CA LEU A 66 2.85 -14.31 7.23
C LEU A 66 1.78 -14.80 6.25
N LYS A 67 1.92 -14.49 4.96
CA LYS A 67 1.01 -14.98 3.93
C LYS A 67 1.20 -16.48 3.68
N ILE A 68 2.44 -16.95 3.66
CA ILE A 68 2.80 -18.37 3.46
C ILE A 68 2.23 -19.25 4.60
N GLU A 69 2.18 -18.74 5.82
CA GLU A 69 1.56 -19.45 6.95
C GLU A 69 0.09 -19.81 6.68
N SER A 70 -0.64 -18.95 5.96
CA SER A 70 -2.04 -19.20 5.56
C SER A 70 -2.21 -20.08 4.31
N MET A 71 -1.13 -20.43 3.62
CA MET A 71 -1.16 -21.19 2.37
C MET A 71 -1.08 -22.69 2.64
N THR A 72 -1.82 -23.46 1.84
CA THR A 72 -1.68 -24.92 1.71
C THR A 72 -0.33 -25.29 1.11
N GLU A 73 0.08 -26.55 1.27
CA GLU A 73 1.36 -27.04 0.72
C GLU A 73 1.46 -26.85 -0.80
N VAL A 74 0.37 -27.07 -1.53
CA VAL A 74 0.34 -26.91 -2.98
C VAL A 74 0.51 -25.45 -3.39
N GLU A 75 -0.09 -24.51 -2.67
CA GLU A 75 0.01 -23.06 -2.92
C GLU A 75 1.42 -22.49 -2.64
N ARG A 76 2.26 -23.23 -1.90
CA ARG A 76 3.65 -22.82 -1.60
C ARG A 76 4.64 -23.12 -2.72
N HIS A 77 4.25 -23.87 -3.75
CA HIS A 77 5.11 -24.10 -4.90
C HIS A 77 5.30 -22.78 -5.67
N ALA A 78 6.55 -22.37 -5.83
CA ALA A 78 6.92 -21.15 -6.53
C ALA A 78 8.12 -21.38 -7.45
N CYS A 79 8.22 -20.54 -8.49
CA CYS A 79 9.36 -20.52 -9.41
C CYS A 79 10.01 -19.14 -9.35
N LEU A 80 11.35 -19.10 -9.39
CA LEU A 80 12.09 -17.87 -9.55
C LEU A 80 12.22 -17.58 -11.05
N VAL A 81 11.62 -16.48 -11.50
CA VAL A 81 11.76 -15.97 -12.86
C VAL A 81 12.66 -14.73 -12.81
N ILE A 82 13.72 -14.74 -13.62
CA ILE A 82 14.75 -13.69 -13.70
C ILE A 82 14.65 -13.02 -15.07
#